data_AF-A0A9W6TCU0-F1
#
_entry.id   AF-A0A9W6TCU0-F1
#
_cell.length_a   1.000
_cell.length_b   1.000
_cell.length_c   1.000
_cell.angle_alpha   90.00
_cell.angle_beta   90.00
_cell.angle_gamma   90.00
#
_symmetry.space_group_name_H-M   'P 1'
#
loop_
_entity.id
_entity.type
_entity.pdbx_description
1 polymer ?
#
loop_
_entity_poly.entity_id
_entity_poly.type
_entity_poly.pdbx_seq_one_letter_code
_entity_poly.pdbx_strand_id
1 'polypeptide(L)'
;MLEASAVFTNRVGRLKMARDALQRKRDEASKLKATNRREEYEQQLNKEEKELDRQAALLKHENSSAYQQLMKELQITKTPTYEQDKKMKAKKTKAKAKAKTKANQEKKQRPKRKADGAVDQGRQKKKGPVVDTSVYVPPNSTADEIPARVIPTRSRARSQPETAEVKNEVKTELPKVELKTETE
;
A
#
# COMPACT_ATOMS: atom_id res chain seq x y z
N MET A 1 -22.74 27.53 1.54
CA MET A 1 -21.63 27.80 0.57
C MET A 1 -20.30 27.17 0.99
N LEU A 2 -19.98 27.05 2.29
CA LEU A 2 -18.71 26.47 2.76
C LEU A 2 -18.51 24.99 2.34
N GLU A 3 -19.57 24.18 2.38
CA GLU A 3 -19.47 22.76 2.03
C GLU A 3 -19.10 22.51 0.56
N ALA A 4 -19.68 23.27 -0.37
CA ALA A 4 -19.37 23.12 -1.79
C ALA A 4 -17.89 23.43 -2.10
N SER A 5 -17.33 24.45 -1.43
CA SER A 5 -15.90 24.79 -1.53
C SER A 5 -15.01 23.69 -0.94
N ALA A 6 -15.37 23.13 0.21
CA ALA A 6 -14.66 22.01 0.82
C ALA A 6 -14.69 20.73 -0.06
N VAL A 7 -15.81 20.45 -0.71
CA VAL A 7 -15.92 19.33 -1.65
C VAL A 7 -15.03 19.54 -2.88
N PHE A 8 -15.05 20.75 -3.45
CA PHE A 8 -14.21 21.09 -4.61
C PHE A 8 -12.72 20.94 -4.29
N THR A 9 -12.26 21.52 -3.18
CA THR A 9 -10.86 21.42 -2.72
C THR A 9 -10.45 19.96 -2.50
N ASN A 10 -11.32 19.14 -1.91
CA ASN A 10 -11.07 17.71 -1.73
C ASN A 10 -10.95 16.97 -3.07
N ARG A 11 -11.83 17.25 -4.04
CA ARG A 11 -11.77 16.67 -5.40
C ARG A 11 -10.46 17.02 -6.10
N VAL A 12 -10.04 18.29 -6.06
CA VAL A 12 -8.75 18.74 -6.62
C VAL A 12 -7.58 18.05 -5.92
N GLY A 13 -7.61 17.94 -4.60
CA GLY A 13 -6.60 17.22 -3.82
C GLY A 13 -6.49 15.74 -4.21
N ARG A 14 -7.62 15.03 -4.34
CA ARG A 14 -7.66 13.64 -4.80
C ARG A 14 -7.10 13.49 -6.21
N LEU A 15 -7.50 14.36 -7.13
CA LEU A 15 -6.99 14.36 -8.50
C LEU A 15 -5.47 14.53 -8.54
N LYS A 16 -4.93 15.48 -7.75
CA LYS A 16 -3.48 15.71 -7.68
C LYS A 16 -2.74 14.50 -7.10
N MET A 17 -3.25 13.89 -6.02
CA MET A 17 -2.70 12.64 -5.47
C MET A 17 -2.73 11.50 -6.50
N ALA A 18 -3.83 11.36 -7.24
CA ALA A 18 -3.99 10.31 -8.24
C ALA A 18 -3.01 10.48 -9.41
N ARG A 19 -2.80 11.72 -9.89
CA ARG A 19 -1.78 12.03 -10.90
C ARG A 19 -0.37 11.70 -10.42
N ASP A 20 -0.03 12.10 -9.20
CA ASP A 20 1.29 11.78 -8.62
C ASP A 20 1.48 10.26 -8.45
N ALA A 21 0.43 9.53 -8.08
CA ALA A 21 0.48 8.07 -7.98
C ALA A 21 0.66 7.41 -9.35
N LEU A 22 -0.06 7.89 -10.37
CA LEU A 22 0.06 7.40 -11.74
C LEU A 22 1.47 7.61 -12.29
N GLN A 23 2.07 8.78 -12.03
CA GLN A 23 3.45 9.06 -12.42
C GLN A 23 4.43 8.05 -11.81
N ARG A 24 4.25 7.69 -10.53
CA ARG A 24 5.09 6.67 -9.89
C ARG A 24 4.91 5.29 -10.52
N LYS A 25 3.68 4.91 -10.84
CA LYS A 25 3.41 3.66 -11.57
C LYS A 25 4.13 3.65 -12.93
N ARG A 26 4.23 4.78 -13.62
CA ARG A 26 5.03 4.93 -14.85
C ARG A 26 6.53 4.83 -14.60
N ASP A 27 7.03 5.46 -13.55
CA ASP A 27 8.44 5.36 -13.15
C ASP A 27 8.81 3.92 -12.73
N GLU A 28 7.85 3.12 -12.28
CA GLU A 28 8.01 1.69 -12.00
C GLU A 28 7.91 0.84 -13.27
N ALA A 29 6.93 1.11 -14.13
CA ALA A 29 6.76 0.43 -15.43
C ALA A 29 7.98 0.60 -16.33
N SER A 30 8.58 1.80 -16.35
CA SER A 30 9.78 2.09 -17.16
C SER A 30 11.01 1.30 -16.73
N LYS A 31 11.06 0.81 -15.49
CA LYS A 31 12.13 -0.07 -14.98
C LYS A 31 11.92 -1.53 -15.38
N LEU A 32 10.73 -1.90 -15.84
CA LEU A 32 10.42 -3.26 -16.27
C LEU A 32 10.89 -3.49 -17.71
N LYS A 33 11.28 -4.73 -18.02
CA LYS A 33 11.61 -5.14 -19.38
C LYS A 33 10.37 -5.07 -20.27
N ALA A 34 10.55 -4.69 -21.53
CA ALA A 34 9.50 -4.74 -22.55
C ALA A 34 9.05 -6.20 -22.73
N THR A 35 7.83 -6.48 -22.27
CA THR A 35 7.17 -7.78 -22.32
C THR A 35 5.69 -7.52 -22.55
N ASN A 36 4.94 -8.46 -23.14
CA ASN A 36 3.50 -8.29 -23.39
C ASN A 36 2.74 -7.88 -22.11
N ARG A 37 3.15 -8.42 -20.96
CA ARG A 37 2.59 -8.06 -19.65
C ARG A 37 2.87 -6.60 -19.25
N ARG A 38 4.02 -6.05 -19.62
CA ARG A 38 4.34 -4.62 -19.41
C ARG A 38 3.46 -3.75 -20.30
N GLU A 39 3.25 -4.14 -21.55
CA GLU A 39 2.40 -3.39 -22.49
C GLU A 39 0.95 -3.32 -22.00
N GLU A 40 0.39 -4.44 -21.52
CA GLU A 40 -0.94 -4.46 -20.89
C GLU A 40 -1.02 -3.51 -19.69
N TYR A 41 0.02 -3.48 -18.85
CA TYR A 41 0.07 -2.57 -17.71
C TYR A 41 0.13 -1.11 -18.17
N GLU A 42 0.94 -0.78 -19.17
CA GLU A 42 1.01 0.58 -19.74
C GLU A 42 -0.32 1.00 -20.37
N GLN A 43 -1.03 0.09 -21.04
CA GLN A 43 -2.38 0.35 -21.54
C GLN A 43 -3.36 0.69 -20.41
N GLN A 44 -3.27 0.00 -19.27
CA GLN A 44 -4.07 0.33 -18.09
C GLN A 44 -3.73 1.73 -17.56
N LEU A 45 -2.43 2.06 -17.44
CA LEU A 45 -2.00 3.40 -17.00
C LEU A 45 -2.50 4.50 -17.95
N ASN A 46 -2.54 4.25 -19.26
CA ASN A 46 -3.04 5.20 -20.24
C ASN A 46 -4.56 5.40 -20.15
N LYS A 47 -5.33 4.35 -19.81
CA LYS A 47 -6.76 4.48 -19.53
C LYS A 47 -7.00 5.31 -18.26
N GLU A 48 -6.25 5.03 -17.19
CA GLU A 48 -6.28 5.81 -15.96
C GLU A 48 -5.94 7.29 -16.23
N GLU A 49 -4.92 7.58 -17.04
CA GLU A 49 -4.56 8.96 -17.39
C GLU A 49 -5.70 9.71 -18.06
N LYS A 50 -6.31 9.11 -19.09
CA LYS A 50 -7.44 9.73 -19.81
C LYS A 50 -8.61 10.04 -18.89
N GLU A 51 -8.88 9.17 -17.93
CA GLU A 51 -9.93 9.40 -16.93
C GLU A 51 -9.57 10.54 -15.97
N LEU A 52 -8.32 10.62 -15.50
CA LEU A 52 -7.86 11.74 -14.68
C LEU A 52 -7.91 13.07 -15.46
N ASP A 53 -7.60 13.06 -16.75
CA ASP A 53 -7.71 14.24 -17.60
C ASP A 53 -9.15 14.68 -17.82
N ARG A 54 -10.08 13.72 -17.98
CA ARG A 54 -11.51 14.00 -18.01
C ARG A 54 -11.97 14.67 -16.70
N GLN A 55 -11.56 14.13 -15.55
CA GLN A 55 -11.90 14.71 -14.25
C GLN A 55 -11.28 16.11 -14.07
N ALA A 56 -10.05 16.31 -14.52
CA ALA A 56 -9.40 17.61 -14.51
C ALA A 56 -10.16 18.63 -15.38
N ALA A 57 -10.65 18.22 -16.55
CA ALA A 57 -11.44 19.08 -17.43
C ALA A 57 -12.76 19.50 -16.77
N LEU A 58 -13.46 18.57 -16.10
CA LEU A 58 -14.68 18.88 -15.36
C LEU A 58 -14.44 19.91 -14.24
N LEU A 59 -13.39 19.71 -13.42
CA LEU A 59 -13.06 20.64 -12.35
C LEU A 59 -12.61 22.02 -12.85
N LYS A 60 -11.92 22.07 -14.00
CA LYS A 60 -11.57 23.34 -14.66
C LYS A 60 -12.81 24.07 -15.18
N HIS A 61 -13.78 23.34 -15.70
CA HIS A 61 -15.05 23.91 -16.17
C HIS A 61 -15.89 24.44 -15.01
N GLU A 62 -15.90 23.74 -13.86
CA GLU A 62 -16.58 24.20 -12.65
C GLU A 62 -15.96 25.50 -12.11
N ASN A 63 -14.64 25.55 -11.91
CA ASN A 63 -13.96 26.76 -11.45
C ASN A 63 -12.46 26.74 -11.80
N SER A 64 -12.10 27.28 -12.98
CA SER A 64 -10.73 27.26 -13.51
C SER A 64 -9.72 27.99 -12.62
N SER A 65 -10.07 29.15 -12.08
CA SER A 65 -9.15 29.95 -11.26
C SER A 65 -8.83 29.26 -9.93
N ALA A 66 -9.86 28.82 -9.20
CA ALA A 66 -9.70 28.07 -7.97
C ALA A 66 -8.94 26.75 -8.19
N TYR A 67 -9.22 26.04 -9.30
CA TYR A 67 -8.49 24.84 -9.68
C TYR A 67 -6.99 25.12 -9.81
N GLN A 68 -6.60 26.16 -10.54
CA GLN A 68 -5.19 26.49 -10.76
C GLN A 68 -4.48 26.90 -9.46
N GLN A 69 -5.15 27.69 -8.61
CA GLN A 69 -4.63 28.05 -7.29
C GLN A 69 -4.40 26.80 -6.44
N LEU A 70 -5.41 25.95 -6.28
CA LEU A 70 -5.32 24.75 -5.46
C LEU A 70 -4.27 23.76 -5.98
N MET A 71 -4.13 23.60 -7.29
CA MET A 71 -3.08 22.77 -7.87
C MET A 71 -1.67 23.27 -7.52
N LYS A 72 -1.47 24.58 -7.33
CA LYS A 72 -0.20 25.17 -6.88
C LYS A 72 -0.03 25.09 -5.36
N GLU A 73 -1.07 25.43 -4.61
CA GLU A 73 -1.06 25.54 -3.14
C GLU A 73 -1.01 24.19 -2.44
N LEU A 74 -1.73 23.17 -2.95
CA LEU A 74 -1.81 21.86 -2.32
C LEU A 74 -0.46 21.13 -2.41
N GLN A 75 0.41 21.32 -1.43
CA GLN A 75 1.66 20.59 -1.33
C GLN A 75 1.40 19.17 -0.83
N ILE A 76 1.20 18.25 -1.77
CA ILE A 76 1.14 16.82 -1.44
C ILE A 76 2.57 16.34 -1.26
N THR A 77 2.93 16.07 -0.01
CA THR A 77 4.23 15.45 0.30
C THR A 77 4.29 14.09 -0.36
N LYS A 78 5.36 13.84 -1.13
CA LYS A 78 5.60 12.52 -1.72
C LYS A 78 5.70 11.49 -0.60
N THR A 79 4.86 10.46 -0.65
CA THR A 79 5.01 9.34 0.28
C THR A 79 6.34 8.64 -0.01
N PRO A 80 7.12 8.30 1.02
CA PRO A 80 8.43 7.71 0.84
C PRO A 80 8.32 6.38 0.10
N THR A 81 9.17 6.18 -0.90
CA THR A 81 9.26 4.88 -1.59
C THR A 81 9.89 3.84 -0.68
N TYR A 82 9.65 2.55 -0.95
CA TYR A 82 10.22 1.44 -0.16
C TYR A 82 11.74 1.57 0.05
N GLU A 83 12.47 1.93 -1.01
CA GLU A 83 13.92 2.15 -0.95
C GLU A 83 14.32 3.35 -0.08
N GLN A 84 13.53 4.43 -0.12
CA GLN A 84 13.75 5.58 0.75
C GLN A 84 13.46 5.22 2.21
N ASP A 85 12.41 4.45 2.47
CA ASP A 85 12.02 4.02 3.81
C ASP A 85 13.07 3.06 4.41
N LYS A 86 13.63 2.15 3.59
CA LYS A 86 14.75 1.29 3.95
C LYS A 86 16.00 2.10 4.30
N LYS A 87 16.33 3.13 3.49
CA LYS A 87 17.46 4.05 3.75
C LYS A 87 17.24 4.89 5.01
N MET A 88 16.03 5.39 5.26
CA MET A 88 15.71 6.15 6.48
C MET A 88 15.77 5.27 7.72
N LYS A 89 15.23 4.05 7.69
CA LYS A 89 15.36 3.07 8.77
C LYS A 89 16.83 2.74 9.05
N ALA A 90 17.63 2.53 8.01
CA ALA A 90 19.07 2.29 8.15
C ALA A 90 19.84 3.50 8.72
N LYS A 91 19.47 4.73 8.35
CA LYS A 91 20.06 5.95 8.95
C LYS A 91 19.68 6.09 10.43
N LYS A 92 18.42 5.80 10.78
CA LYS A 92 17.93 5.85 12.17
C LYS A 92 18.60 4.80 13.06
N THR A 93 18.83 3.59 12.55
CA THR A 93 19.59 2.55 13.28
C THR A 93 21.05 2.93 13.45
N LYS A 94 21.72 3.47 12.43
CA LYS A 94 23.09 4.00 12.53
C LYS A 94 23.21 5.17 13.52
N ALA A 95 22.24 6.08 13.53
CA ALA A 95 22.21 7.19 14.49
C ALA A 95 22.00 6.71 15.93
N LYS A 96 21.08 5.76 16.15
CA LYS A 96 20.88 5.12 17.46
C LYS A 96 22.11 4.33 17.92
N ALA A 97 22.80 3.64 17.01
CA ALA A 97 24.04 2.95 17.32
C ALA A 97 25.13 3.94 17.76
N LYS A 98 25.36 5.02 17.01
CA LYS A 98 26.32 6.08 17.37
C LYS A 98 25.99 6.77 18.70
N ALA A 99 24.71 6.99 18.99
CA ALA A 99 24.27 7.56 20.27
C ALA A 99 24.56 6.61 21.46
N LYS A 100 24.34 5.31 21.29
CA LYS A 100 24.70 4.30 22.32
C LYS A 100 26.21 4.22 22.54
N THR A 101 27.03 4.38 21.51
CA THR A 101 28.50 4.34 21.65
C THR A 101 29.04 5.57 22.39
N LYS A 102 28.50 6.77 22.13
CA LYS A 102 28.88 7.99 22.86
C LYS A 102 28.49 7.93 24.35
N ALA A 103 27.29 7.44 24.65
CA ALA A 103 26.84 7.25 26.04
C ALA A 103 27.67 6.21 26.82
N ASN A 104 28.28 5.23 26.14
CA ASN A 104 29.18 4.26 26.76
C ASN A 104 30.62 4.78 26.91
N GLN A 105 31.04 5.78 26.13
CA GLN A 105 32.35 6.43 26.28
C GLN A 105 32.36 7.41 27.46
N GLU A 106 31.30 8.19 27.66
CA GLU A 106 31.17 9.09 28.84
C GLU A 106 31.16 8.32 30.17
N LYS A 107 30.60 7.10 30.20
CA LYS A 107 30.64 6.25 31.40
C LYS A 107 32.01 5.67 31.72
N LYS A 108 32.96 5.67 30.76
CA LYS A 108 34.33 5.17 30.97
C LYS A 108 35.33 6.25 31.39
N GLN A 109 34.96 7.52 31.37
CA GLN A 109 35.81 8.65 31.83
C GLN A 109 35.49 9.12 33.26
N ARG A 110 34.86 8.29 34.12
CA ARG A 110 34.86 8.60 35.55
C ARG A 110 36.23 8.28 36.15
N PRO A 111 36.99 9.26 36.65
CA PRO A 111 38.30 9.01 37.24
C PRO A 111 38.14 8.18 38.50
N LYS A 112 38.90 7.08 38.59
CA LYS A 112 39.02 6.25 39.78
C LYS A 112 39.60 7.10 40.92
N ARG A 113 38.79 7.44 41.91
CA ARG A 113 39.29 7.88 43.23
C ARG A 113 39.81 6.65 43.99
N LYS A 114 40.99 6.81 44.61
CA LYS A 114 41.65 5.84 45.49
C LYS A 114 41.09 5.93 46.91
N ALA A 115 40.97 4.76 47.57
CA ALA A 115 40.90 4.52 49.02
C ALA A 115 39.71 5.18 49.77
N ASP A 116 39.00 4.61 50.74
CA ASP A 116 39.16 3.45 51.62
C ASP A 116 37.75 3.03 52.09
N GLY A 117 37.60 1.81 52.62
CA GLY A 117 36.47 1.46 53.49
C GLY A 117 35.44 0.50 52.91
N ALA A 118 35.67 -0.79 53.22
CA ALA A 118 34.73 -1.79 53.72
C ALA A 118 33.25 -1.85 53.24
N VAL A 119 32.84 -3.12 53.06
CA VAL A 119 31.49 -3.70 53.13
C VAL A 119 30.69 -3.78 51.82
N ASP A 120 30.91 -4.92 51.17
CA ASP A 120 29.95 -5.80 50.51
C ASP A 120 28.46 -5.47 50.74
N GLN A 121 27.77 -5.00 49.70
CA GLN A 121 26.33 -5.28 49.52
C GLN A 121 26.00 -5.47 48.04
N GLY A 122 25.74 -6.73 47.71
CA GLY A 122 25.20 -7.17 46.43
C GLY A 122 23.88 -6.48 46.08
N ARG A 123 23.75 -6.16 44.79
CA ARG A 123 22.54 -5.59 44.20
C ARG A 123 21.33 -6.47 44.49
N GLN A 124 20.41 -6.00 45.32
CA GLN A 124 19.07 -6.58 45.41
C GLN A 124 18.32 -6.34 44.10
N LYS A 125 18.24 -7.36 43.24
CA LYS A 125 17.24 -7.43 42.19
C LYS A 125 15.91 -7.77 42.86
N LYS A 126 14.91 -6.89 42.76
CA LYS A 126 13.53 -7.20 43.14
C LYS A 126 13.07 -8.42 42.32
N LYS A 127 12.93 -9.58 42.96
CA LYS A 127 12.30 -10.75 42.36
C LYS A 127 10.79 -10.47 42.34
N GLY A 128 10.18 -10.50 41.16
CA GLY A 128 8.73 -10.65 41.03
C GLY A 128 8.31 -12.03 41.57
N PRO A 129 6.99 -12.30 41.65
CA PRO A 129 6.50 -13.56 42.19
C PRO A 129 7.16 -14.73 41.45
N VAL A 130 7.85 -15.58 42.21
CA VAL A 130 8.50 -16.80 41.72
C VAL A 130 7.38 -17.80 41.50
N VAL A 131 6.95 -17.97 40.25
CA VAL A 131 6.11 -19.10 39.86
C VAL A 131 7.05 -20.29 39.69
N ASP A 132 6.93 -21.28 40.58
CA ASP A 132 7.66 -22.53 40.54
C ASP A 132 7.23 -23.32 39.28
N THR A 133 8.16 -23.63 38.38
CA THR A 133 7.88 -24.32 37.12
C THR A 133 7.49 -25.79 37.31
N SER A 134 7.58 -26.32 38.53
CA SER A 134 7.18 -27.70 38.85
C SER A 134 5.69 -27.85 39.17
N VAL A 135 4.96 -26.76 39.40
CA VAL A 135 3.51 -26.75 39.68
C VAL A 135 2.76 -26.12 38.51
N TYR A 136 3.02 -26.59 37.29
CA TYR A 136 2.14 -26.29 36.18
C TYR A 136 0.96 -27.26 36.23
N VAL A 137 -0.14 -26.82 36.86
CA VAL A 137 -1.45 -27.43 36.68
C VAL A 137 -2.05 -26.78 35.44
N PRO A 138 -2.07 -27.45 34.27
CA PRO A 138 -2.77 -26.91 33.11
C PRO A 138 -4.23 -26.69 33.50
N PRO A 139 -4.83 -25.53 33.17
CA PRO A 139 -6.27 -25.37 33.32
C PRO A 139 -6.94 -26.49 32.54
N ASN A 140 -7.86 -27.21 33.21
CA ASN A 140 -8.65 -28.27 32.60
C ASN A 140 -9.20 -27.76 31.27
N SER A 141 -8.79 -28.42 30.19
CA SER A 141 -9.26 -28.16 28.84
C SER A 141 -10.72 -28.60 28.74
N THR A 142 -11.64 -27.79 29.26
CA THR A 142 -13.01 -27.79 28.75
C THR A 142 -12.92 -27.28 27.34
N ALA A 143 -13.04 -28.19 26.37
CA ALA A 143 -13.20 -27.85 24.98
C ALA A 143 -14.47 -26.99 24.87
N ASP A 144 -14.29 -25.67 24.89
CA ASP A 144 -15.32 -24.75 24.42
C ASP A 144 -15.50 -25.05 22.93
N GLU A 145 -16.57 -25.80 22.63
CA GLU A 145 -17.17 -25.88 21.31
C GLU A 145 -17.61 -24.46 20.92
N ILE A 146 -16.69 -23.69 20.36
CA ILE A 146 -17.06 -22.50 19.59
C ILE A 146 -17.73 -23.06 18.33
N PRO A 147 -19.05 -22.86 18.12
CA PRO A 147 -19.68 -23.30 16.88
C PRO A 147 -18.96 -22.60 15.74
N ALA A 148 -18.38 -23.40 14.85
CA ALA A 148 -17.75 -22.90 13.64
C ALA A 148 -18.76 -22.01 12.92
N ARG A 149 -18.42 -20.72 12.76
CA ARG A 149 -19.20 -19.81 11.93
C ARG A 149 -19.24 -20.41 10.52
N VAL A 150 -20.37 -21.01 10.18
CA VAL A 150 -20.66 -21.58 8.87
C VAL A 150 -20.51 -20.45 7.84
N ILE A 151 -19.42 -20.49 7.07
CA ILE A 151 -19.28 -19.65 5.89
C ILE A 151 -20.28 -20.20 4.87
N PRO A 152 -21.26 -19.43 4.38
CA PRO A 152 -22.14 -19.89 3.30
C PRO A 152 -21.27 -20.18 2.08
N THR A 153 -21.01 -21.46 1.82
CA THR A 153 -20.39 -21.89 0.57
C THR A 153 -21.42 -21.64 -0.52
N ARG A 154 -21.30 -20.50 -1.22
CA ARG A 154 -22.03 -20.27 -2.47
C ARG A 154 -21.79 -21.49 -3.36
N SER A 155 -22.91 -22.08 -3.76
CA SER A 155 -23.06 -23.31 -4.54
C SER A 155 -22.01 -23.45 -5.63
N ARG A 156 -21.21 -24.50 -5.47
CA ARG A 156 -20.38 -25.11 -6.51
C ARG A 156 -21.31 -25.59 -7.62
N ALA A 157 -21.42 -24.84 -8.72
CA ALA A 157 -22.01 -25.34 -9.96
C ALA A 157 -21.11 -26.46 -10.51
N ARG A 158 -21.53 -27.70 -10.26
CA ARG A 158 -20.94 -28.91 -10.82
C ARG A 158 -21.56 -29.12 -12.20
N SER A 159 -20.94 -28.59 -13.24
CA SER A 159 -21.20 -29.09 -14.59
C SER A 159 -20.46 -30.42 -14.77
N GLN A 160 -21.20 -31.49 -15.04
CA GLN A 160 -20.69 -32.71 -15.64
C GLN A 160 -21.07 -32.70 -17.13
N PRO A 161 -20.29 -33.38 -17.99
CA PRO A 161 -20.41 -33.28 -19.44
C PRO A 161 -21.42 -34.31 -19.97
N GLU A 162 -22.28 -33.89 -20.90
CA GLU A 162 -22.97 -34.83 -21.78
C GLU A 162 -22.82 -34.37 -23.23
N THR A 163 -22.29 -35.31 -24.00
CA THR A 163 -22.11 -35.32 -25.44
C THR A 163 -23.46 -35.22 -26.16
N ALA A 164 -23.59 -34.26 -27.07
CA ALA A 164 -24.51 -34.37 -28.19
C ALA A 164 -23.89 -33.67 -29.39
N GLU A 165 -23.22 -34.48 -30.22
CA GLU A 165 -22.98 -34.14 -31.63
C GLU A 165 -24.32 -33.86 -32.29
N VAL A 166 -24.56 -32.62 -32.70
CA VAL A 166 -25.50 -32.34 -33.78
C VAL A 166 -24.76 -31.50 -34.81
N LYS A 167 -24.31 -32.21 -35.84
CA LYS A 167 -23.93 -31.64 -37.13
C LYS A 167 -25.04 -30.69 -37.58
N ASN A 168 -24.70 -29.44 -37.86
CA ASN A 168 -25.34 -28.67 -38.90
C ASN A 168 -24.32 -27.67 -39.44
N GLU A 169 -23.66 -28.10 -40.51
CA GLU A 169 -23.07 -27.23 -41.50
C GLU A 169 -24.18 -26.36 -42.09
N VAL A 170 -24.15 -25.05 -41.88
CA VAL A 170 -24.80 -24.11 -42.80
C VAL A 170 -23.86 -22.92 -42.99
N LYS A 171 -23.20 -22.93 -44.15
CA LYS A 171 -22.65 -21.76 -44.81
C LYS A 171 -23.78 -20.76 -45.06
N THR A 172 -23.60 -19.50 -44.67
CA THR A 172 -24.13 -18.29 -45.34
C THR A 172 -23.44 -17.09 -44.69
N GLU A 173 -22.40 -16.58 -45.33
CA GLU A 173 -22.42 -15.31 -46.07
C GLU A 173 -22.37 -14.06 -45.17
N LEU A 174 -21.18 -13.45 -45.18
CA LEU A 174 -20.91 -12.09 -44.77
C LEU A 174 -21.69 -11.11 -45.65
N PRO A 175 -22.50 -10.17 -45.12
CA PRO A 175 -22.93 -9.03 -45.91
C PRO A 175 -21.75 -8.05 -46.07
N LYS A 176 -21.24 -8.04 -47.30
CA LYS A 176 -20.31 -7.07 -47.88
C LYS A 176 -21.00 -5.71 -47.94
N VAL A 177 -20.61 -4.76 -47.07
CA VAL A 177 -21.09 -3.37 -47.17
C VAL A 177 -20.20 -2.65 -48.18
N GLU A 178 -20.71 -2.49 -49.39
CA GLU A 178 -20.11 -1.67 -50.44
C GLU A 178 -20.27 -0.19 -50.09
N LEU A 179 -19.15 0.51 -49.94
CA LEU A 179 -19.11 1.97 -49.90
C LEU A 179 -19.31 2.49 -51.33
N LYS A 180 -20.48 3.06 -51.59
CA LYS A 180 -20.75 3.85 -52.80
C LYS A 180 -19.83 5.07 -52.79
N THR A 181 -18.96 5.16 -53.78
CA THR A 181 -18.29 6.39 -54.19
C THR A 181 -19.31 7.28 -54.90
N GLU A 182 -19.64 8.42 -54.31
CA GLU A 182 -20.25 9.53 -55.06
C GLU A 182 -19.14 10.37 -55.70
N THR A 183 -19.41 10.71 -56.95
CA THR A 183 -18.64 11.47 -57.92
C THR A 183 -18.66 12.98 -57.64
N GLU A 184 -17.53 13.63 -57.90
CA GLU A 184 -17.45 14.96 -58.54
C GLU A 184 -16.38 14.91 -59.63
#